data_AF-A0ABD5A8A3-F1
#
_entry.id   AF-A0ABD5A8A3-F1
#
_cell.length_a   1.000
_cell.length_b   1.000
_cell.length_c   1.000
_cell.angle_alpha   90.00
_cell.angle_beta   90.00
_cell.angle_gamma   90.00
#
_symmetry.space_group_name_H-M   'P 1'
#
loop_
_entity.id
_entity.type
_entity.pdbx_description
1 polymer ?
#
loop_
_entity_poly.entity_id
_entity_poly.type
_entity_poly.pdbx_seq_one_letter_code
_entity_poly.pdbx_strand_id
1 'polypeptide(L)'
;MKLLSMITVIATTGLFSFQAMGSGVYHRTAVESKVFKGDVVASQSQAYESGKQIWMDINSKRSYELSRILPQASEKVDVRSFEIKNGTIKVKEIMNSSGEINFIPMVKVDYKYYYRPSF
;
A
#
# COMPACT_ATOMS: atom_id res chain seq x y z
N MET A 1 -23.35 7.40 -24.71
CA MET A 1 -23.27 5.96 -24.37
C MET A 1 -22.31 5.83 -23.19
N LYS A 2 -22.73 5.23 -22.06
CA LYS A 2 -21.87 5.00 -20.88
C LYS A 2 -21.06 3.72 -21.10
N LEU A 3 -19.74 3.81 -21.18
CA LEU A 3 -18.84 2.66 -21.23
C LEU A 3 -18.40 2.31 -19.81
N LEU A 4 -18.83 1.14 -19.34
CA LEU A 4 -18.33 0.50 -18.13
C LEU A 4 -16.90 0.02 -18.39
N SER A 5 -15.92 0.68 -17.77
CA SER A 5 -14.52 0.26 -17.84
C SER A 5 -14.24 -0.80 -16.77
N MET A 6 -13.77 -1.96 -17.23
CA MET A 6 -13.50 -3.15 -16.43
C MET A 6 -12.10 -3.04 -15.82
N ILE A 7 -12.02 -2.86 -14.50
CA ILE A 7 -10.76 -2.76 -13.74
C ILE A 7 -10.08 -4.13 -13.73
N THR A 8 -8.90 -4.24 -14.36
CA THR A 8 -8.03 -5.42 -14.21
C THR A 8 -6.81 -5.03 -13.36
N VAL A 9 -6.71 -5.59 -12.16
CA VAL A 9 -5.57 -5.37 -11.25
C VAL A 9 -4.50 -6.42 -11.55
N ILE A 10 -3.38 -6.00 -12.13
CA ILE A 10 -2.16 -6.81 -12.18
C ILE A 10 -1.36 -6.53 -10.90
N ALA A 11 -1.31 -7.50 -10.00
CA ALA A 11 -0.52 -7.47 -8.78
C ALA A 11 0.88 -8.06 -9.07
N THR A 12 1.90 -7.21 -9.11
CA THR A 12 3.31 -7.64 -9.07
C THR A 12 3.81 -7.52 -7.64
N THR A 13 3.91 -8.65 -6.93
CA THR A 13 4.48 -8.72 -5.58
C THR A 13 5.98 -8.97 -5.64
N GLY A 14 6.78 -7.93 -5.38
CA GLY A 14 8.19 -8.09 -5.02
C GLY A 14 8.33 -7.99 -3.50
N LEU A 15 8.55 -9.13 -2.82
CA LEU A 15 8.75 -9.18 -1.37
C LEU A 15 10.26 -9.14 -1.07
N PHE A 16 10.75 -8.06 -0.47
CA PHE A 16 12.07 -8.01 0.16
C PHE A 16 11.88 -7.85 1.66
N SER A 17 12.16 -8.90 2.45
CA SER A 17 12.05 -8.88 3.91
C SER A 17 13.44 -8.80 4.56
N PHE A 18 13.70 -7.75 5.33
CA PHE A 18 14.85 -7.67 6.24
C PHE A 18 14.39 -8.07 7.65
N GLN A 19 15.06 -9.03 8.30
CA GLN A 19 14.74 -9.48 9.66
C GLN A 19 15.73 -8.86 10.67
N ALA A 20 15.25 -7.96 11.53
CA ALA A 20 15.98 -7.50 12.70
C ALA A 20 15.52 -8.29 13.94
N MET A 21 16.44 -8.99 14.59
CA MET A 21 16.18 -9.81 15.79
C MET A 21 16.40 -8.97 17.06
N GLY A 22 15.35 -8.73 17.83
CA GLY A 22 15.40 -8.18 19.19
C GLY A 22 14.75 -9.15 20.17
N SER A 23 15.46 -9.49 21.24
CA SER A 23 15.08 -10.51 22.22
C SER A 23 13.94 -10.07 23.13
N GLY A 24 12.79 -10.75 23.03
CA GLY A 24 11.67 -10.63 23.97
C GLY A 24 10.48 -11.47 23.50
N VAL A 25 10.17 -12.53 24.25
CA VAL A 25 8.90 -13.30 24.31
C VAL A 25 8.02 -13.24 23.03
N TYR A 26 8.25 -14.20 22.12
CA TYR A 26 7.29 -14.74 21.13
C TYR A 26 6.54 -13.78 20.18
N HIS A 27 7.12 -12.65 19.76
CA HIS A 27 6.55 -11.82 18.70
C HIS A 27 7.61 -11.47 17.65
N ARG A 28 7.55 -12.10 16.47
CA ARG A 28 8.40 -11.69 15.34
C ARG A 28 7.84 -10.42 14.73
N THR A 29 8.72 -9.54 14.26
CA THR A 29 8.31 -8.35 13.52
C THR A 29 8.41 -8.61 12.03
N ALA A 30 7.32 -8.39 11.31
CA ALA A 30 7.32 -8.29 9.86
C ALA A 30 7.52 -6.81 9.47
N VAL A 31 8.32 -6.58 8.43
CA VAL A 31 8.48 -5.27 7.80
C VAL A 31 8.19 -5.46 6.31
N GLU A 32 7.18 -4.76 5.82
CA GLU A 32 6.63 -4.96 4.48
C GLU A 32 6.32 -3.63 3.81
N SER A 33 6.01 -3.69 2.52
CA SER A 33 5.62 -2.54 1.71
C SER A 33 4.39 -2.87 0.87
N LYS A 34 3.48 -1.90 0.73
CA LYS A 34 2.35 -1.97 -0.21
C LYS A 34 2.26 -0.70 -1.05
N VAL A 35 1.89 -0.86 -2.31
CA VAL A 35 1.56 0.26 -3.21
C VAL A 35 0.05 0.35 -3.38
N PHE A 36 -0.52 1.50 -3.01
CA PHE A 36 -1.89 1.88 -3.29
C PHE A 36 -1.92 2.71 -4.57
N LYS A 37 -2.74 2.30 -5.54
CA LYS A 37 -2.97 3.06 -6.78
C LYS A 37 -4.27 3.84 -6.64
N GLY A 38 -4.25 5.11 -6.98
CA GLY A 38 -5.48 5.90 -7.10
C GLY A 38 -6.05 5.86 -8.51
N ASP A 39 -7.00 6.76 -8.76
CA ASP A 39 -7.66 6.88 -10.06
C ASP A 39 -6.76 7.53 -11.11
N VAL A 40 -7.02 7.19 -12.37
CA VAL A 40 -6.39 7.84 -13.52
C VAL A 40 -6.98 9.23 -13.71
N VAL A 41 -6.14 10.24 -13.81
CA VAL A 41 -6.54 11.64 -13.97
C VAL A 41 -5.78 12.32 -15.11
N ALA A 42 -6.35 13.42 -15.62
CA ALA A 42 -5.83 14.10 -16.80
C ALA A 42 -4.59 14.98 -16.53
N SER A 43 -4.23 15.24 -15.26
CA SER A 43 -3.08 16.08 -14.92
C SER A 43 -2.22 15.52 -13.80
N GLN A 44 -0.91 15.80 -13.88
CA GLN A 44 0.06 15.38 -12.88
C GLN A 44 -0.23 15.99 -11.50
N SER A 45 -0.69 17.26 -11.45
CA SER A 45 -1.03 17.95 -10.21
C SER A 45 -2.22 17.27 -9.50
N GLN A 46 -3.28 16.93 -10.23
CA GLN A 46 -4.41 16.17 -9.68
C GLN A 46 -3.97 14.80 -9.16
N ALA A 47 -3.04 14.13 -9.84
CA ALA A 47 -2.53 12.85 -9.38
C ALA A 47 -1.77 13.03 -8.06
N TYR A 48 -0.88 14.02 -7.95
CA TYR A 48 -0.18 14.29 -6.69
C TYR A 48 -1.15 14.61 -5.54
N GLU A 49 -2.17 15.43 -5.78
CA GLU A 49 -3.14 15.77 -4.75
C GLU A 49 -3.95 14.54 -4.33
N SER A 50 -4.44 13.74 -5.29
CA SER A 50 -5.08 12.45 -5.01
C SER A 50 -4.16 11.52 -4.20
N GLY A 51 -2.87 11.45 -4.55
CA GLY A 51 -1.87 10.68 -3.81
C GLY A 51 -1.68 11.16 -2.37
N LYS A 52 -1.73 12.48 -2.11
CA LYS A 52 -1.69 13.02 -0.74
C LYS A 52 -2.93 12.63 0.04
N GLN A 53 -4.11 12.69 -0.57
CA GLN A 53 -5.35 12.27 0.09
C GLN A 53 -5.31 10.78 0.46
N ILE A 54 -4.82 9.91 -0.43
CA ILE A 54 -4.61 8.48 -0.14
C ILE A 54 -3.62 8.30 1.01
N TRP A 55 -2.49 9.02 0.99
CA TRP A 55 -1.52 8.97 2.08
C TRP A 55 -2.12 9.41 3.43
N MET A 56 -2.85 10.52 3.45
CA MET A 56 -3.51 11.04 4.66
C MET A 56 -4.55 10.05 5.20
N ASP A 57 -5.36 9.46 4.31
CA ASP A 57 -6.33 8.43 4.71
C ASP A 57 -5.61 7.23 5.35
N ILE A 58 -4.59 6.66 4.69
CA ILE A 58 -3.86 5.51 5.24
C ILE A 58 -3.15 5.86 6.56
N ASN A 59 -2.45 6.99 6.61
CA ASN A 59 -1.65 7.38 7.78
C ASN A 59 -2.52 7.80 8.98
N SER A 60 -3.81 8.10 8.76
CA SER A 60 -4.77 8.40 9.84
C SER A 60 -5.47 7.15 10.40
N LYS A 61 -5.37 6.00 9.73
CA LYS A 61 -6.02 4.75 10.17
C LYS A 61 -5.37 4.19 11.43
N ARG A 62 -6.21 3.66 12.31
CA ARG A 62 -5.75 2.94 13.50
C ARG A 62 -5.18 1.57 13.10
N SER A 63 -4.39 1.00 13.99
CA SER A 63 -3.75 -0.30 13.78
C SER A 63 -4.70 -1.41 13.31
N TYR A 64 -5.90 -1.50 13.92
CA TYR A 64 -6.90 -2.48 13.48
C TYR A 64 -7.39 -2.23 12.05
N GLU A 65 -7.64 -0.97 11.67
CA GLU A 65 -8.07 -0.63 10.31
C GLU A 65 -6.94 -0.89 9.29
N LEU A 66 -5.70 -0.59 9.66
CA LEU A 66 -4.51 -0.92 8.89
C LEU A 66 -4.40 -2.43 8.64
N SER A 67 -4.66 -3.26 9.66
CA SER A 67 -4.65 -4.73 9.53
C SER A 67 -5.66 -5.28 8.52
N ARG A 68 -6.72 -4.52 8.21
CA ARG A 68 -7.76 -4.91 7.25
C ARG A 68 -7.39 -4.57 5.81
N ILE A 69 -6.51 -3.61 5.60
CA ILE A 69 -6.16 -3.10 4.26
C ILE A 69 -4.73 -3.45 3.85
N LEU A 70 -3.84 -3.74 4.81
CA LEU A 70 -2.46 -4.12 4.54
C LEU A 70 -2.34 -5.65 4.46
N PRO A 71 -1.56 -6.18 3.52
CA PRO A 71 -1.25 -7.59 3.44
C PRO A 71 -0.65 -8.13 4.74
N GLN A 72 -0.93 -9.39 5.01
CA GLN A 72 -0.40 -10.13 6.14
C GLN A 72 0.07 -11.50 5.66
N ALA A 73 1.28 -11.90 6.07
CA ALA A 73 1.90 -13.15 5.65
C ALA A 73 1.48 -14.36 6.51
N SER A 74 0.83 -14.14 7.66
CA SER A 74 0.51 -15.17 8.65
C SER A 74 -0.95 -15.11 9.11
N GLU A 75 -1.50 -16.25 9.52
CA GLU A 75 -2.82 -16.34 10.16
C GLU A 75 -2.82 -15.83 11.61
N LYS A 76 -1.65 -15.74 12.26
CA LYS A 76 -1.52 -15.36 13.68
C LYS A 76 -0.84 -14.00 13.82
N VAL A 77 -1.51 -12.97 13.34
CA VAL A 77 -1.05 -11.57 13.41
C VAL A 77 -1.69 -10.84 14.57
N ASP A 78 -0.92 -10.00 15.26
CA ASP A 78 -1.48 -9.04 16.20
C ASP A 78 -2.04 -7.83 15.45
N VAL A 79 -3.36 -7.80 15.27
CA VAL A 79 -4.08 -6.72 14.57
C VAL A 79 -3.93 -5.35 15.24
N ARG A 80 -3.39 -5.27 16.46
CA ARG A 80 -3.13 -4.01 17.19
C ARG A 80 -1.69 -3.51 17.06
N SER A 81 -0.86 -4.23 16.31
CA SER A 81 0.57 -3.94 16.14
C SER A 81 0.96 -3.26 14.82
N PHE A 82 0.02 -3.15 13.88
CA PHE A 82 0.25 -2.48 12.61
C PHE A 82 0.60 -1.01 12.82
N GLU A 83 1.71 -0.60 12.23
CA GLU A 83 2.25 0.75 12.28
C GLU A 83 2.84 1.13 10.92
N ILE A 84 2.44 2.29 10.39
CA ILE A 84 3.08 2.87 9.20
C ILE A 84 4.44 3.43 9.60
N LYS A 85 5.48 3.09 8.84
CA LYS A 85 6.84 3.58 9.03
C LYS A 85 7.14 4.78 8.16
N ASN A 86 6.93 4.64 6.86
CA ASN A 86 7.23 5.66 5.87
C ASN A 86 6.21 5.63 4.74
N GLY A 87 6.11 6.75 4.03
CA GLY A 87 5.29 6.90 2.84
C GLY A 87 6.07 7.55 1.71
N THR A 88 5.77 7.17 0.47
CA THR A 88 6.26 7.88 -0.72
C THR A 88 5.18 7.92 -1.77
N ILE A 89 4.95 9.11 -2.31
CA ILE A 89 4.02 9.32 -3.43
C ILE A 89 4.85 9.39 -4.72
N LYS A 90 4.47 8.61 -5.71
CA LYS A 90 4.96 8.71 -7.09
C LYS A 90 3.78 8.90 -8.02
N VAL A 91 3.94 9.72 -9.05
CA VAL A 91 2.98 9.82 -10.14
C VAL A 91 3.56 9.11 -11.35
N LYS A 92 2.82 8.17 -11.91
CA LYS A 92 3.19 7.48 -13.14
C LYS A 92 2.40 8.08 -14.30
N GLU A 93 3.12 8.52 -15.32
CA GLU A 93 2.54 8.87 -16.61
C GLU A 93 2.16 7.58 -17.36
N ILE A 94 0.97 7.57 -17.95
CA ILE A 94 0.46 6.49 -18.77
C ILE A 94 -0.15 7.05 -20.04
N MET A 95 -0.05 6.30 -21.13
CA MET A 95 -0.71 6.62 -22.40
C MET A 95 -1.85 5.63 -22.60
N ASN A 96 -3.06 6.13 -22.87
CA ASN A 96 -4.18 5.26 -23.21
C ASN A 96 -4.11 4.83 -24.69
N SER A 97 -5.01 3.93 -25.10
CA SER A 97 -5.07 3.43 -26.49
C SER A 97 -5.34 4.51 -27.53
N SER A 98 -5.88 5.67 -27.13
CA SER A 98 -6.15 6.82 -27.99
C SER A 98 -4.94 7.76 -28.13
N GLY A 99 -3.82 7.46 -27.46
CA GLY A 99 -2.63 8.32 -27.44
C GLY A 99 -2.68 9.46 -26.42
N GLU A 100 -3.72 9.53 -25.59
CA GLU A 100 -3.83 10.57 -24.56
C GLU A 100 -2.98 10.23 -23.35
N ILE A 101 -2.20 11.22 -22.91
CA ILE A 101 -1.39 11.13 -21.69
C ILE A 101 -2.28 11.37 -20.48
N ASN A 102 -2.24 10.43 -19.55
CA ASN A 102 -2.91 10.49 -18.26
C ASN A 102 -1.93 10.15 -17.14
N PHE A 103 -2.34 10.38 -15.89
CA PHE A 103 -1.49 10.22 -14.73
C PHE A 103 -2.18 9.35 -13.68
N ILE A 104 -1.44 8.43 -13.07
CA ILE A 104 -1.93 7.60 -11.98
C ILE A 104 -1.05 7.81 -10.73
N PRO A 105 -1.64 8.17 -9.57
CA PRO A 105 -0.89 8.24 -8.33
C PRO A 105 -0.63 6.84 -7.76
N MET A 106 0.58 6.67 -7.24
CA MET A 106 1.07 5.45 -6.62
C MET A 106 1.67 5.80 -5.26
N VAL A 107 0.97 5.44 -4.18
CA VAL A 107 1.41 5.67 -2.80
C VAL A 107 2.02 4.39 -2.27
N LYS A 108 3.35 4.36 -2.12
CA LYS A 108 4.06 3.28 -1.42
C LYS A 108 4.03 3.57 0.06
N VAL A 109 3.62 2.59 0.84
CA VAL A 109 3.59 2.64 2.30
C VAL A 109 4.41 1.49 2.83
N ASP A 110 5.39 1.81 3.67
CA ASP A 110 6.20 0.85 4.40
C ASP A 110 5.61 0.70 5.80
N TYR A 111 5.39 -0.53 6.26
CA TYR A 111 4.72 -0.81 7.52
C TYR A 111 5.38 -1.97 8.25
N LYS A 112 5.11 -2.05 9.55
CA LYS A 112 5.46 -3.22 10.36
C LYS A 112 4.24 -3.74 11.10
N TYR A 113 4.31 -5.01 11.48
CA TYR A 113 3.38 -5.64 12.40
C TYR A 113 4.05 -6.80 13.12
N TYR A 114 3.46 -7.24 14.23
CA TYR A 114 3.88 -8.40 14.99
C TYR A 114 3.07 -9.62 14.61
N TYR A 115 3.75 -10.76 14.53
CA TYR A 115 3.11 -12.04 14.26
C TYR A 115 3.73 -13.15 15.10
N ARG A 116 2.94 -14.21 15.30
CA ARG A 116 3.39 -15.45 15.90
C ARG A 116 3.69 -16.46 14.79
N PRO A 117 4.96 -16.92 14.65
CA PRO A 117 5.27 -17.99 13.73
C PRO A 117 4.48 -19.25 14.06
N SER A 118 3.92 -19.89 13.05
CA SER A 118 3.50 -21.28 13.12
C SER A 118 4.78 -22.12 13.09
N PHE A 119 5.01 -22.89 14.15
CA PHE A 119 6.06 -23.91 14.20
C PHE A 119 5.55 -25.20 13.57
#